data_AF-A0A538MGB8-F1
#
_entry.id   AF-A0A538MGB8-F1
#
_cell.length_a   1.000
_cell.length_b   1.000
_cell.length_c   1.000
_cell.angle_alpha   90.00
_cell.angle_beta   90.00
_cell.angle_gamma   90.00
#
_symmetry.space_group_name_H-M   'P 1'
#
loop_
_entity.id
_entity.type
_entity.pdbx_description
1 polymer ?
#
loop_
_entity_poly.entity_id
_entity_poly.type
_entity_poly.pdbx_seq_one_letter_code
_entity_poly.pdbx_strand_id
1 'polypeptide(L)'
;MSSRTCPDWPRLMEIAPDLQFMHYTVAEARLPAEALANLPDVPLETVAICCDLERHVFNPEHTDPKVAEALRATHWYDLREWTTTGPGGARP
;
A
#
# COMPACT_ATOMS: atom_id res chain seq x y z
N MET A 1 5.30 -13.94 17.28
CA MET A 1 4.93 -13.59 15.89
C MET A 1 4.09 -12.32 15.99
N SER A 2 4.74 -11.16 15.99
CA SER A 2 4.05 -9.89 16.18
C SER A 2 3.10 -9.67 15.01
N SER A 3 1.84 -9.44 15.36
CA SER A 3 0.73 -9.14 14.46
C SER A 3 1.14 -8.10 13.42
N ARG A 4 1.43 -8.55 12.19
CA ARG A 4 1.69 -7.69 11.02
C ARG A 4 0.41 -7.05 10.49
N THR A 5 -0.75 -7.46 10.98
CA THR A 5 -2.04 -6.90 10.61
C THR A 5 -2.12 -5.43 11.01
N CYS A 6 -2.62 -4.58 10.11
CA CYS A 6 -2.81 -3.16 10.37
C CYS A 6 -3.74 -2.94 11.59
N PRO A 7 -3.45 -2.00 12.52
CA PRO A 7 -4.32 -1.75 13.67
C PRO A 7 -5.69 -1.20 13.25
N ASP A 8 -5.79 -0.56 12.08
CA ASP A 8 -7.04 -0.12 11.47
C ASP A 8 -7.83 -1.25 10.79
N TRP A 9 -7.39 -2.51 10.92
CA TRP A 9 -8.05 -3.67 10.33
C TRP A 9 -9.58 -3.71 10.51
N PRO A 10 -10.17 -3.43 11.70
CA PRO A 10 -11.62 -3.41 11.84
C PRO A 10 -12.30 -2.43 10.88
N ARG A 11 -11.73 -1.22 10.74
CA ARG A 11 -12.23 -0.18 9.84
C ARG A 11 -12.00 -0.54 8.37
N LEU A 12 -10.84 -1.14 8.06
CA LEU A 12 -10.52 -1.62 6.73
C LEU A 12 -11.48 -2.72 6.27
N MET A 13 -11.90 -3.60 7.19
CA MET A 13 -12.92 -4.61 6.94
C MET A 13 -14.31 -4.04 6.67
N GLU A 14 -14.64 -2.86 7.19
CA GLU A 14 -15.92 -2.19 6.91
C GLU A 14 -15.95 -1.58 5.50
N ILE A 15 -14.82 -1.05 5.03
CA ILE A 15 -14.74 -0.34 3.73
C ILE A 15 -14.28 -1.24 2.58
N ALA A 16 -13.47 -2.24 2.86
CA ALA A 16 -12.87 -3.14 1.88
C ALA A 16 -12.59 -4.52 2.51
N PRO A 17 -13.65 -5.31 2.82
CA PRO A 17 -13.53 -6.62 3.47
C PRO A 17 -12.72 -7.63 2.67
N ASP A 18 -12.62 -7.42 1.36
CA ASP A 18 -11.86 -8.27 0.46
C ASP A 18 -10.34 -8.07 0.58
N LEU A 19 -9.87 -6.94 1.12
CA LEU A 19 -8.44 -6.60 1.22
C LEU A 19 -7.83 -7.08 2.53
N GLN A 20 -6.59 -7.59 2.45
CA GLN A 20 -5.75 -8.03 3.57
C GLN A 20 -4.57 -7.08 3.76
N PHE A 21 -4.80 -6.00 4.48
CA PHE A 21 -3.74 -5.03 4.81
C PHE A 21 -2.79 -5.54 5.88
N MET A 22 -1.52 -5.63 5.50
CA MET A 22 -0.42 -6.03 6.36
C MET A 22 0.69 -4.98 6.30
N HIS A 23 1.40 -4.83 7.42
CA HIS A 23 2.57 -3.99 7.53
C HIS A 23 3.83 -4.76 7.16
N TYR A 24 4.54 -4.22 6.19
CA TYR A 24 5.84 -4.69 5.72
C TYR A 24 6.81 -3.52 5.70
N THR A 25 8.10 -3.79 5.68
CA THR A 25 9.06 -2.80 5.18
C THR A 25 9.00 -2.74 3.65
N VAL A 26 9.42 -1.63 3.05
CA VAL A 26 9.50 -1.51 1.58
C VAL A 26 10.39 -2.62 0.98
N ALA A 27 11.47 -2.99 1.67
CA ALA A 27 12.33 -4.10 1.29
C ALA A 27 11.60 -5.45 1.30
N GLU A 28 10.75 -5.71 2.30
CA GLU A 28 9.94 -6.94 2.39
C GLU A 28 8.80 -6.98 1.36
N ALA A 29 8.18 -5.83 1.08
CA ALA A 29 7.07 -5.71 0.13
C ALA A 29 7.49 -5.97 -1.33
N ARG A 30 8.80 -5.94 -1.62
CA ARG A 30 9.37 -6.16 -2.97
C ARG A 30 8.65 -5.32 -4.03
N LEU A 31 8.56 -4.01 -3.75
CA LEU A 31 7.86 -3.05 -4.62
C LEU A 31 8.42 -3.04 -6.05
N PRO A 32 7.62 -2.55 -7.03
CA PRO A 32 8.05 -2.44 -8.41
C PRO A 32 9.32 -1.61 -8.55
N ALA A 33 10.20 -1.99 -9.48
CA ALA A 33 11.47 -1.30 -9.68
C ALA A 33 11.28 0.18 -10.03
N GLU A 34 10.21 0.52 -10.76
CA GLU A 34 9.85 1.89 -11.07
C GLU A 34 9.44 2.71 -9.83
N ALA A 35 8.81 2.10 -8.80
CA ALA A 35 8.53 2.78 -7.54
C ALA A 35 9.83 3.04 -6.77
N LEU A 36 10.71 2.03 -6.70
CA LEU A 36 12.00 2.14 -6.02
C LEU A 36 12.93 3.18 -6.68
N ALA A 37 12.87 3.34 -7.99
CA ALA A 37 13.60 4.37 -8.72
C ALA A 37 13.22 5.80 -8.28
N ASN A 38 11.99 5.99 -7.81
CA ASN A 38 11.50 7.27 -7.28
C ASN A 38 11.81 7.47 -5.78
N LEU A 39 12.45 6.50 -5.13
CA LEU A 39 12.75 6.51 -3.69
C LEU A 39 14.26 6.40 -3.37
N PRO A 40 15.16 7.17 -4.03
CA PRO A 40 16.61 7.01 -3.86
C PRO A 40 17.13 7.39 -2.47
N ASP A 41 16.39 8.22 -1.72
CA ASP A 41 16.78 8.74 -0.40
C ASP A 41 16.01 8.07 0.76
N VAL A 42 15.20 7.04 0.46
CA VAL A 42 14.33 6.41 1.45
C VAL A 42 14.97 5.09 1.94
N PRO A 43 15.19 4.93 3.26
CA PRO A 43 15.74 3.69 3.80
C PRO A 43 14.70 2.56 3.72
N LEU A 44 14.78 1.76 2.66
CA LEU A 44 13.78 0.72 2.30
C LEU A 44 13.59 -0.35 3.38
N GLU A 45 14.62 -0.59 4.18
CA GLU A 45 14.64 -1.56 5.29
C GLU A 45 14.00 -1.04 6.58
N THR A 46 13.77 0.27 6.70
CA THR A 46 13.15 0.87 7.90
C THR A 46 11.78 1.48 7.62
N VAL A 47 11.51 1.88 6.38
CA VAL A 47 10.21 2.45 6.03
C VAL A 47 9.15 1.37 5.95
N ALA A 48 8.17 1.48 6.84
CA ALA A 48 6.99 0.65 6.84
C ALA A 48 6.00 1.12 5.77
N ILE A 49 5.36 0.14 5.15
CA ILE A 49 4.26 0.26 4.21
C ILE A 49 3.12 -0.62 4.69
N CYS A 50 1.89 -0.09 4.63
CA CYS A 50 0.67 -0.85 4.85
C CYS A 50 0.03 -1.19 3.52
N CYS A 51 0.00 -2.46 3.16
CA CYS A 51 -0.54 -2.86 1.87
C CYS A 51 -1.09 -4.28 1.83
N ASP A 52 -1.96 -4.49 0.84
CA ASP A 52 -2.33 -5.78 0.30
C ASP A 52 -1.45 -6.05 -0.94
N LEU A 53 -0.56 -7.04 -0.83
CA LEU A 53 0.36 -7.42 -1.92
C LEU A 53 -0.34 -8.17 -3.05
N GLU A 54 -1.50 -8.79 -2.80
CA GLU A 54 -2.22 -9.59 -3.79
C GLU A 54 -3.01 -8.70 -4.76
N ARG A 55 -3.62 -7.63 -4.25
CA ARG A 55 -4.39 -6.64 -5.01
C ARG A 55 -3.61 -5.38 -5.34
N HIS A 56 -2.37 -5.26 -4.87
CA HIS A 56 -1.51 -4.08 -5.04
C HIS A 56 -2.20 -2.79 -4.55
N VAL A 57 -2.86 -2.87 -3.39
CA VAL A 57 -3.52 -1.72 -2.76
C VAL A 57 -2.77 -1.33 -1.51
N PHE A 58 -2.43 -0.06 -1.35
CA PHE A 58 -1.75 0.45 -0.16
C PHE A 58 -2.65 1.42 0.62
N ASN A 59 -2.46 1.49 1.94
CA ASN A 59 -3.12 2.46 2.80
C ASN A 59 -2.20 3.67 3.02
N PRO A 60 -2.53 4.87 2.49
CA PRO A 60 -1.71 6.06 2.67
C PRO A 60 -1.66 6.56 4.13
N GLU A 61 -2.58 6.14 5.00
CA GLU A 61 -2.58 6.56 6.42
C GLU A 61 -1.43 5.93 7.22
N HIS A 62 -0.96 4.76 6.79
CA HIS A 62 0.10 3.98 7.45
C HIS A 62 1.32 3.75 6.55
N THR A 63 1.41 4.48 5.44
CA THR A 63 2.52 4.41 4.49
C THR A 63 3.18 5.77 4.43
N ASP A 64 4.51 5.80 4.35
CA ASP A 64 5.23 7.08 4.20
C ASP A 64 4.75 7.82 2.95
N PRO A 65 4.50 9.15 3.02
CA PRO A 65 3.98 9.91 1.90
C PRO A 65 4.86 9.87 0.65
N LYS A 66 6.19 9.74 0.79
CA LYS A 66 7.08 9.58 -0.37
C LYS A 66 6.85 8.24 -1.07
N VAL A 67 6.71 7.17 -0.29
CA VAL A 67 6.42 5.82 -0.81
C VAL A 67 5.05 5.78 -1.46
N ALA A 68 4.04 6.38 -0.82
CA ALA A 68 2.70 6.50 -1.38
C ALA A 68 2.71 7.22 -2.73
N GLU A 69 3.44 8.34 -2.85
CA GLU A 69 3.56 9.08 -4.11
C GLU A 69 4.27 8.26 -5.20
N ALA A 70 5.36 7.57 -4.84
CA ALA A 70 6.06 6.67 -5.76
C ALA A 70 5.16 5.52 -6.24
N LEU A 71 4.33 4.95 -5.36
CA LEU A 71 3.39 3.88 -5.70
C LEU A 71 2.26 4.36 -6.61
N ARG A 72 1.74 5.57 -6.39
CA ARG A 72 0.72 6.19 -7.28
C ARG A 72 1.21 6.42 -8.71
N ALA A 73 2.52 6.49 -8.91
CA ALA A 73 3.11 6.55 -10.25
C ALA A 73 3.20 5.17 -10.94
N THR A 74 2.75 4.09 -10.28
CA THR A 74 2.82 2.71 -10.78
C THR A 74 1.41 2.10 -10.95
N HIS A 75 1.32 0.77 -11.00
CA HIS A 75 0.07 0.02 -11.08
C HIS A 75 -0.63 -0.16 -9.71
N TRP A 76 -0.07 0.40 -8.64
CA TRP A 76 -0.63 0.29 -7.29
C TRP A 76 -1.76 1.28 -7.07
N TYR A 77 -2.74 0.88 -6.26
CA TYR A 77 -3.91 1.69 -5.94
C TYR A 77 -3.86 2.22 -4.51
N ASP A 78 -4.23 3.49 -4.35
CA ASP A 78 -4.53 4.04 -3.04
C ASP A 78 -5.86 3.45 -2.52
N LEU A 79 -5.90 3.04 -1.26
CA LEU A 79 -7.12 2.50 -0.63
C LEU A 79 -8.33 3.45 -0.76
N ARG A 80 -8.13 4.77 -0.67
CA ARG A 80 -9.21 5.75 -0.82
C ARG A 80 -9.71 5.77 -2.26
N GLU A 81 -8.83 5.63 -3.24
CA GLU A 81 -9.21 5.52 -4.66
C GLU A 81 -9.96 4.21 -4.94
N TRP A 82 -9.47 3.10 -4.39
CA TRP A 82 -10.09 1.78 -4.52
C TRP A 82 -11.51 1.73 -3.93
N THR A 83 -11.70 2.29 -2.74
CA THR A 83 -13.00 2.32 -2.06
C THR A 83 -13.99 3.29 -2.70
N THR A 84 -13.50 4.37 -3.33
CA THR A 84 -14.37 5.36 -4.00
C THR A 84 -14.76 4.93 -5.42
N THR A 85 -13.86 4.24 -6.13
CA THR A 85 -14.06 3.88 -7.56
C THR A 85 -14.51 2.42 -7.74
N GLY A 86 -14.40 1.61 -6.69
CA GLY A 86 -14.67 0.18 -6.71
C GLY A 86 -13.57 -0.64 -7.42
N PRO A 87 -13.56 -1.98 -7.25
CA PRO A 87 -12.69 -2.89 -7.98
C PRO A 87 -13.07 -2.90 -9.46
N GLY A 88 -12.61 -1.92 -10.23
CA GLY A 88 -13.03 -1.74 -11.62
C GLY A 88 -12.82 -0.35 -12.21
N GLY A 89 -12.23 0.59 -11.48
CA GLY A 89 -11.78 1.87 -12.02
C GLY A 89 -10.61 1.71 -12.99
N ALA A 90 -10.85 1.10 -14.14
CA ALA A 90 -9.97 1.20 -15.29
C ALA A 90 -9.78 2.69 -15.60
N ARG A 91 -8.54 3.18 -15.45
CA ARG A 91 -8.17 4.47 -16.03
C ARG A 91 -8.31 4.35 -17.56
N PRO A 92 -8.94 5.30 -18.26
CA PRO A 92 -9.04 5.30 -19.72
C PRO A 92 -7.67 5.35 -20.40
#